data_AF-A0A0F3RH44-F1
#
_entry.id   AF-A0A0F3RH44-F1
#
_cell.length_a   1.000
_cell.length_b   1.000
_cell.length_c   1.000
_cell.angle_alpha   90.00
_cell.angle_beta   90.00
_cell.angle_gamma   90.00
#
_symmetry.space_group_name_H-M   'P 1'
#
loop_
_entity.id
_entity.type
_entity.pdbx_description
1 polymer ?
#
loop_
_entity_poly.entity_id
_entity_poly.type
_entity_poly.pdbx_seq_one_letter_code
_entity_poly.pdbx_strand_id
1 'polypeptide(L)'
;MTDSLYPSSLYIWKRGEPIEKAKKLFEILKNYIRVSASKLLSDNISSSLIFISADKDFYNYDNYILDTKDESLKLQKINMPSDATPEGSFK
;
A
#
# COMPACT_ATOMS: atom_id res chain seq x y z
N MET A 1 4.71 -12.03 7.87
CA MET A 1 6.13 -11.78 7.57
C MET A 1 6.45 -12.43 6.25
N THR A 2 7.29 -11.79 5.43
CA THR A 2 7.88 -12.38 4.22
C THR A 2 9.10 -13.24 4.56
N ASP A 3 9.63 -13.96 3.57
CA ASP A 3 10.88 -14.71 3.69
C ASP A 3 12.09 -13.78 3.88
N SER A 4 11.98 -12.52 3.39
CA SER A 4 12.93 -11.43 3.68
C SER A 4 12.74 -10.78 5.05
N LEU A 5 11.86 -11.32 5.90
CA LEU A 5 11.59 -10.90 7.27
C LEU A 5 10.95 -9.50 7.42
N TYR A 6 10.44 -8.91 6.34
CA TYR A 6 9.66 -7.68 6.43
C TYR A 6 8.17 -7.97 6.72
N PRO A 7 7.43 -6.97 7.24
CA PRO A 7 5.98 -7.05 7.33
C PRO A 7 5.36 -7.38 5.97
N SER A 8 4.42 -8.34 5.96
CA SER A 8 3.72 -8.80 4.76
C SER A 8 2.29 -8.29 4.66
N SER A 9 1.84 -7.46 5.59
CA SER A 9 0.45 -7.06 5.70
C SER A 9 0.31 -5.59 6.06
N LEU A 10 -0.72 -4.95 5.50
CA LEU A 10 -1.15 -3.61 5.85
C LEU A 10 -2.48 -3.67 6.59
N TYR A 11 -2.60 -2.88 7.65
CA TYR A 11 -3.80 -2.75 8.47
C TYR A 11 -4.26 -1.29 8.53
N ILE A 12 -5.58 -1.08 8.57
CA ILE A 12 -6.17 0.21 8.93
C ILE A 12 -6.69 0.15 10.36
N TRP A 13 -6.40 1.19 11.13
CA TRP A 13 -6.73 1.24 12.54
C TRP A 13 -7.37 2.59 12.88
N LYS A 14 -8.52 2.53 13.55
CA LYS A 14 -9.24 3.72 13.99
C LYS A 14 -8.83 4.08 15.42
N ARG A 15 -8.71 5.39 15.66
CA ARG A 15 -8.46 5.92 17.00
C ARG A 15 -9.54 5.45 17.98
N GLY A 16 -9.12 5.06 19.18
CA GLY A 16 -10.01 4.65 20.26
C GLY A 16 -10.39 3.16 20.23
N GLU A 17 -10.03 2.44 19.16
CA GLU A 17 -10.15 0.98 19.13
C GLU A 17 -8.83 0.32 19.58
N PRO A 18 -8.86 -0.81 20.29
CA PRO A 18 -7.65 -1.59 20.56
C PRO A 18 -7.09 -2.20 19.26
N ILE A 19 -5.80 -2.51 19.22
CA ILE A 19 -5.10 -2.89 17.97
C ILE A 19 -5.64 -4.19 17.36
N GLU A 20 -6.20 -5.08 18.17
CA GLU A 20 -6.83 -6.33 17.75
C GLU A 20 -8.08 -6.11 16.88
N LYS A 21 -8.66 -4.89 16.92
CA LYS A 21 -9.77 -4.48 16.04
C LYS A 21 -9.31 -3.87 14.71
N ALA A 22 -8.00 -3.66 14.52
CA ALA A 22 -7.49 -3.17 13.25
C ALA A 22 -7.84 -4.14 12.12
N LYS A 23 -8.27 -3.60 10.98
CA LYS A 23 -8.72 -4.39 9.84
C LYS A 23 -7.57 -4.58 8.85
N LYS A 24 -7.28 -5.83 8.49
CA LYS A 24 -6.32 -6.15 7.43
C LYS A 24 -6.87 -5.65 6.08
N LEU A 25 -6.08 -4.86 5.36
CA LEU A 25 -6.46 -4.32 4.05
C LEU A 25 -5.79 -5.06 2.89
N PHE A 26 -4.55 -5.46 3.08
CA PHE A 26 -3.73 -6.02 2.03
C PHE A 26 -2.68 -6.95 2.63
N GLU A 27 -2.37 -8.04 1.92
CA GLU A 27 -1.35 -9.00 2.30
C GLU A 27 -0.66 -9.53 1.05
N ILE A 28 0.67 -9.56 1.10
CA ILE A 28 1.53 -10.09 0.03
C ILE A 28 1.93 -11.54 0.32
N LEU A 29 2.31 -12.26 -0.73
CA LEU A 29 2.86 -13.60 -0.62
C LEU A 29 4.22 -13.58 0.09
N LYS A 30 4.61 -14.69 0.72
CA LYS A 30 5.87 -14.76 1.49
C LYS A 30 7.13 -14.53 0.67
N ASN A 31 7.10 -14.90 -0.61
CA ASN A 31 8.23 -14.77 -1.52
C ASN A 31 8.47 -13.34 -2.03
N TYR A 32 7.58 -12.40 -1.70
CA TYR A 32 7.79 -10.97 -1.95
C TYR A 32 8.79 -10.42 -0.91
N ILE A 33 9.45 -9.31 -1.22
CA ILE A 33 10.37 -8.67 -0.29
C ILE A 33 9.60 -8.00 0.85
N ARG A 34 8.70 -7.05 0.53
CA ARG A 34 7.96 -6.22 1.50
C ARG A 34 6.72 -5.57 0.89
N VAL A 35 5.87 -5.03 1.75
CA VAL A 35 4.78 -4.13 1.35
C VAL A 35 4.85 -2.82 2.15
N SER A 36 4.59 -1.70 1.48
CA SER A 36 4.53 -0.37 2.09
C SER A 36 3.27 0.39 1.66
N ALA A 37 2.91 1.40 2.44
CA ALA A 37 1.85 2.35 2.13
C ALA A 37 2.38 3.77 2.34
N SER A 38 2.12 4.65 1.37
CA SER A 38 2.48 6.07 1.41
C SER A 38 1.38 6.91 0.75
N LYS A 39 1.49 8.23 0.84
CA LYS A 39 0.56 9.13 0.13
C LYS A 39 0.87 9.09 -1.36
N LEU A 40 -0.18 8.97 -2.19
CA LEU A 40 0.00 9.04 -3.65
C LEU A 40 0.31 10.47 -4.10
N LEU A 41 -0.39 11.45 -3.51
CA LEU A 41 -0.27 12.89 -3.79
C LEU A 41 0.03 13.62 -2.49
N SER A 42 0.53 14.86 -2.60
CA SER A 42 0.65 15.74 -1.43
C SER A 42 -0.70 15.93 -0.74
N ASP A 43 -0.71 16.05 0.60
CA ASP A 43 -1.94 16.14 1.40
C ASP A 43 -2.78 17.39 1.08
N ASN A 44 -2.18 18.44 0.52
CA ASN A 44 -2.90 19.63 0.04
C ASN A 44 -3.69 19.37 -1.27
N ILE A 45 -3.37 18.30 -2.00
CA ILE A 45 -4.10 17.86 -3.19
C ILE A 45 -5.06 16.73 -2.83
N SER A 46 -4.57 15.71 -2.12
CA SER A 46 -5.39 14.57 -1.69
C SER A 46 -4.81 13.89 -0.46
N SER A 47 -5.61 13.85 0.60
CA SER A 47 -5.30 13.08 1.80
C SER A 47 -5.87 11.65 1.81
N SER A 48 -6.74 11.31 0.85
CA SER A 48 -7.46 10.02 0.82
C SER A 48 -6.87 8.97 -0.13
N LEU A 49 -6.06 9.37 -1.11
CA LEU A 49 -5.39 8.46 -2.04
C LEU A 49 -4.05 7.97 -1.47
N ILE A 50 -3.98 6.67 -1.21
CA ILE A 50 -2.83 5.98 -0.66
C ILE A 50 -2.19 5.12 -1.77
N PHE A 51 -0.89 5.29 -1.98
CA PHE A 51 -0.09 4.43 -2.82
C PHE A 51 0.37 3.22 -2.02
N ILE A 52 0.06 2.02 -2.50
CA ILE A 52 0.54 0.77 -1.92
C ILE A 52 1.53 0.15 -2.90
N SER A 53 2.73 -0.15 -2.43
CA SER A 53 3.78 -0.78 -3.22
C SER A 53 4.15 -2.14 -2.62
N ALA A 54 3.97 -3.20 -3.41
CA ALA A 54 4.38 -4.56 -3.07
C ALA A 54 5.63 -4.91 -3.86
N ASP A 55 6.77 -4.96 -3.19
CA ASP A 55 8.07 -5.28 -3.75
C ASP A 55 8.20 -6.80 -3.92
N LYS A 56 8.30 -7.27 -5.17
CA LYS A 56 8.32 -8.69 -5.52
C LYS A 56 9.71 -9.28 -5.34
N ASP A 57 10.70 -8.64 -5.93
CA ASP A 57 12.03 -9.21 -6.15
C ASP A 57 13.15 -8.15 -6.08
N PHE A 58 12.91 -7.06 -5.34
CA PHE A 58 13.75 -5.87 -5.17
C PHE A 58 13.61 -4.83 -6.29
N TYR A 59 13.31 -5.25 -7.52
CA TYR A 59 13.25 -4.35 -8.68
C TYR A 59 11.86 -4.23 -9.28
N ASN A 60 11.04 -5.29 -9.20
CA ASN A 60 9.69 -5.32 -9.73
C ASN A 60 8.65 -5.19 -8.62
N TYR A 61 7.57 -4.48 -8.92
CA TYR A 61 6.52 -4.13 -7.99
C TYR A 61 5.15 -4.48 -8.55
N ASP A 62 4.25 -4.89 -7.65
CA ASP A 62 2.82 -4.75 -7.87
C ASP A 62 2.34 -3.51 -7.11
N ASN A 63 2.00 -2.46 -7.85
CA ASN A 63 1.59 -1.18 -7.30
C ASN A 63 0.07 -1.00 -7.35
N TYR A 64 -0.49 -0.35 -6.33
CA TYR A 64 -1.93 -0.13 -6.20
C TYR A 64 -2.23 1.28 -5.69
N ILE A 65 -3.43 1.76 -6.02
CA ILE A 65 -4.05 2.93 -5.40
C ILE A 65 -5.16 2.43 -4.48
N LEU A 66 -5.09 2.82 -3.21
CA LEU A 66 -6.16 2.65 -2.24
C LEU A 66 -6.85 4.00 -2.04
N ASP A 67 -8.11 4.10 -2.47
CA ASP A 67 -8.98 5.24 -2.18
C ASP A 67 -9.72 5.02 -0.86
N THR A 68 -9.52 5.94 0.07
CA THR A 68 -10.07 5.92 1.43
C THR A 68 -11.17 6.97 1.67
N LYS A 69 -11.63 7.67 0.61
CA LYS A 69 -12.62 8.77 0.73
C LYS A 69 -14.02 8.28 1.08
N ASP A 70 -14.42 7.15 0.53
CA ASP A 70 -15.75 6.57 0.73
C ASP A 70 -15.74 5.52 1.86
N GLU A 71 -16.92 5.17 2.38
CA GLU A 71 -17.07 4.09 3.36
C GLU A 71 -16.58 2.73 2.81
N SER A 72 -16.71 2.53 1.50
CA SER A 72 -16.13 1.39 0.79
C SER A 72 -14.72 1.72 0.30
N LEU A 73 -13.72 1.15 0.96
CA LEU A 73 -12.33 1.21 0.49
C LEU A 73 -12.22 0.58 -0.90
N LYS A 74 -11.61 1.30 -1.85
CA LYS A 74 -11.39 0.81 -3.22
C LYS A 74 -9.90 0.61 -3.46
N LEU A 75 -9.50 -0.61 -3.76
CA LEU A 75 -8.13 -0.95 -4.12
C LEU A 75 -8.06 -1.25 -5.62
N GLN A 76 -7.23 -0.49 -6.35
CA GLN A 76 -7.08 -0.61 -7.79
C GLN A 76 -5.61 -0.82 -8.16
N LYS A 77 -5.33 -1.81 -9.02
CA LYS A 77 -3.97 -2.08 -9.51
C LYS A 77 -3.54 -1.00 -10.50
N ILE A 78 -2.33 -0.49 -10.34
CA ILE A 78 -1.70 0.45 -11.28
C ILE A 78 -1.17 -0.34 -12.46
N ASN A 79 -1.50 0.11 -13.68
CA ASN A 79 -1.00 -0.47 -14.91
C ASN A 79 0.21 0.33 -15.41
N MET A 80 1.40 -0.06 -14.94
CA MET A 80 2.70 0.49 -15.31
C MET A 80 3.70 -0.65 -15.49
N PRO A 81 4.85 -0.44 -16.17
CA PRO A 81 5.96 -1.38 -16.12
C PRO A 81 6.28 -1.73 -14.68
N SER A 82 6.52 -3.01 -14.40
CA SER A 82 6.66 -3.50 -13.03
C SER A 82 7.88 -2.94 -12.32
N ASP A 83 8.91 -2.56 -13.06
CA ASP A 83 10.16 -1.97 -12.56
C ASP A 83 10.16 -0.43 -12.54
N ALA A 84 9.07 0.20 -12.98
CA ALA A 84 8.92 1.64 -12.88
C ALA A 84 8.66 2.06 -11.43
N THR A 85 9.44 3.03 -10.95
CA THR A 85 9.27 3.65 -9.63
C THR A 85 8.60 5.02 -9.76
N PRO A 86 7.27 5.12 -9.55
CA PRO A 86 6.57 6.39 -9.72
C PRO A 86 6.72 7.34 -8.52
N GLU A 87 7.49 6.95 -7.49
CA GLU A 87 7.78 7.80 -6.33
C GLU A 87 8.37 9.15 -6.78
N GLY A 88 7.75 10.24 -6.38
CA GLY A 88 8.13 11.61 -6.78
C GLY A 88 7.68 12.05 -8.17
N SER A 89 7.03 11.18 -8.96
CA SER A 89 6.46 11.52 -10.26
C SER A 89 5.12 12.27 -10.17
N PHE A 90 4.42 12.12 -9.04
CA PHE A 90 3.19 12.85 -8.74
C PHE A 90 3.50 13.99 -7.77
N LYS A 91 3.77 15.18 -8.31
CA LYS A 91 3.93 16.43 -7.53
C LYS A 91 2.70 17.31 -7.69
#